data_AF-A0A1W6R6E4-F1
#
_entry.id   AF-A0A1W6R6E4-F1
#
_cell.length_a   1.000
_cell.length_b   1.000
_cell.length_c   1.000
_cell.angle_alpha   90.00
_cell.angle_beta   90.00
_cell.angle_gamma   90.00
#
_symmetry.space_group_name_H-M   'P 1'
#
loop_
_entity.id
_entity.type
_entity.pdbx_description
1 polymer ?
#
loop_
_entity_poly.entity_id
_entity_poly.type
_entity_poly.pdbx_seq_one_letter_code
_entity_poly.pdbx_strand_id
1 'polypeptide(L)'
;MPECCSIPNILANTDKAWDTCIEKRNNTMDKPHPLPPDHKENGKGHGPPCLFQCVFINSGLADQDGKLDEQKVSSKISEVLKGDPKWGSFEWQQSLNKCFSEIKNLKEEQNNHMMDTPSGRLMKCFLRDLYLNCPYNAWVESSECTSQKSLVQNCPMLPPPVLKHGPPKKN
;
A
#
# COMPACT_ATOMS: atom_id res chain seq x y z
N MET A 1 12.30 11.66 -2.12
CA MET A 1 11.70 11.55 -3.46
C MET A 1 10.71 12.68 -3.63
N PRO A 2 10.66 13.34 -4.80
CA PRO A 2 9.73 14.42 -5.10
C PRO A 2 8.27 13.94 -5.00
N GLU A 3 7.41 14.83 -4.50
CA GLU A 3 5.97 14.63 -4.45
C GLU A 3 5.34 14.86 -5.83
N CYS A 4 5.44 13.86 -6.69
CA CYS A 4 5.01 13.98 -8.08
C CYS A 4 3.51 13.82 -8.31
N CYS A 5 2.85 13.05 -7.45
CA CYS A 5 1.42 12.80 -7.54
C CYS A 5 0.78 12.96 -6.16
N SER A 6 -0.17 13.86 -6.04
CA SER A 6 -0.95 14.08 -4.82
C SER A 6 -2.05 13.03 -4.68
N ILE A 7 -1.69 11.82 -4.25
CA ILE A 7 -2.66 10.74 -3.97
C ILE A 7 -3.27 10.95 -2.57
N PRO A 8 -4.61 10.97 -2.43
CA PRO A 8 -5.27 11.06 -1.15
C PRO A 8 -4.92 9.87 -0.25
N ASN A 9 -4.99 10.07 1.05
CA ASN A 9 -4.82 8.96 1.99
C ASN A 9 -6.05 8.02 1.93
N ILE A 10 -5.97 7.00 1.09
CA ILE A 10 -7.05 5.99 0.90
C ILE A 10 -7.34 5.16 2.15
N LEU A 11 -6.48 5.24 3.18
CA LEU A 11 -6.68 4.63 4.49
C LEU A 11 -7.00 5.67 5.57
N ALA A 12 -7.53 6.85 5.21
CA ALA A 12 -8.01 7.84 6.18
C ALA A 12 -8.99 7.20 7.19
N ASN A 13 -9.04 7.69 8.42
CA ASN A 13 -9.88 7.16 9.51
C ASN A 13 -9.52 5.71 9.94
N THR A 14 -8.34 5.21 9.58
CA THR A 14 -7.76 3.97 10.13
C THR A 14 -6.63 4.26 11.12
N ASP A 15 -6.52 5.50 11.60
CA ASP A 15 -5.40 6.00 12.42
C ASP A 15 -5.16 5.13 13.65
N LYS A 16 -6.23 4.77 14.38
CA LYS A 16 -6.13 3.90 15.56
C LYS A 16 -5.56 2.52 15.22
N ALA A 17 -5.99 1.94 14.10
CA ALA A 17 -5.47 0.66 13.64
C ALA A 17 -4.00 0.79 13.20
N TRP A 18 -3.66 1.88 12.52
CA TRP A 18 -2.30 2.20 12.11
C TRP A 18 -1.35 2.31 13.31
N ASP A 19 -1.70 3.13 14.30
CA ASP A 19 -0.91 3.32 15.51
C ASP A 19 -0.72 2.01 16.26
N THR A 20 -1.81 1.26 16.47
CA THR A 20 -1.77 -0.08 17.10
C THR A 20 -0.81 -1.03 16.38
N CYS A 21 -0.85 -1.05 15.05
CA CYS A 21 -0.02 -1.95 14.26
C CYS A 21 1.45 -1.53 14.19
N ILE A 22 1.73 -0.22 14.21
CA ILE A 22 3.09 0.31 14.33
C ILE A 22 3.68 -0.01 15.71
N GLU A 23 2.92 0.22 16.78
CA GLU A 23 3.34 -0.12 18.16
C GLU A 23 3.64 -1.61 18.28
N LYS A 24 2.75 -2.48 17.81
CA LYS A 24 2.96 -3.94 17.79
C LYS A 24 4.25 -4.30 17.05
N ARG A 25 4.47 -3.74 15.86
CA ARG A 25 5.69 -3.98 15.08
C ARG A 25 6.95 -3.57 15.85
N ASN A 26 6.95 -2.37 16.43
CA ASN A 26 8.11 -1.86 17.17
C ASN A 26 8.39 -2.74 18.40
N ASN A 27 7.36 -3.09 19.18
CA ASN A 27 7.48 -3.95 20.36
C ASN A 27 7.94 -5.39 20.04
N THR A 28 7.68 -5.88 18.82
CA THR A 28 8.18 -7.20 18.37
C THR A 28 9.63 -7.17 17.88
N MET A 29 10.14 -6.00 17.45
CA MET A 29 11.52 -5.84 17.02
C MET A 29 12.50 -5.73 18.21
N ASP A 30 12.03 -5.27 19.37
CA ASP A 30 12.82 -5.17 20.61
C ASP A 30 13.04 -6.52 21.34
N LYS A 31 12.43 -7.61 20.85
CA LYS A 31 12.64 -8.97 21.40
C LYS A 31 13.55 -9.78 20.49
N PRO A 32 14.68 -10.32 20.97
CA PRO A 32 15.51 -11.23 20.18
C PRO A 32 14.67 -12.43 19.75
N HIS A 33 14.44 -12.60 18.45
CA HIS A 33 13.90 -13.85 17.93
C HIS A 33 15.03 -14.89 17.92
N PRO A 34 14.82 -16.11 18.45
CA PRO A 34 15.70 -17.22 18.14
C PRO A 34 15.58 -17.48 16.63
N LEU A 35 16.64 -17.23 15.87
CA LEU A 35 16.68 -17.53 14.45
C LEU A 35 16.62 -19.06 14.25
N PRO A 36 15.78 -19.58 13.33
CA PRO A 36 15.95 -20.92 12.82
C PRO A 36 17.37 -21.06 12.20
N PRO A 37 18.01 -22.24 12.27
CA PRO A 37 19.46 -22.39 12.01
C PRO A 37 19.95 -22.04 10.59
N ASP A 38 19.08 -21.72 9.63
CA ASP A 38 19.42 -21.68 8.20
C ASP A 38 19.25 -20.31 7.51
N HIS A 39 18.92 -19.24 8.24
CA HIS A 39 18.83 -17.92 7.63
C HIS A 39 20.13 -17.14 7.78
N LYS A 40 20.95 -17.17 6.71
CA LYS A 40 22.10 -16.29 6.53
C LYS A 40 21.67 -14.83 6.66
N GLU A 41 22.34 -14.17 7.59
CA GLU A 41 22.28 -12.75 7.91
C GLU A 41 22.51 -11.90 6.65
N ASN A 42 21.45 -11.25 6.17
CA ASN A 42 21.55 -10.03 5.40
C ASN A 42 20.71 -9.00 6.14
N GLY A 43 21.36 -8.25 7.02
CA GLY A 43 20.75 -7.13 7.72
C GLY A 43 20.21 -6.09 6.73
N LYS A 44 19.12 -5.43 7.15
CA LYS A 44 18.41 -4.26 6.60
C LYS A 44 17.02 -4.57 6.00
N GLY A 45 15.99 -4.27 6.79
CA GLY A 45 14.71 -3.77 6.28
C GLY A 45 13.47 -4.67 6.42
N HIS A 46 13.08 -5.05 7.63
CA HIS A 46 11.76 -5.65 7.84
C HIS A 46 10.67 -4.58 8.06
N GLY A 47 10.09 -4.06 6.98
CA GLY A 47 8.83 -3.32 7.04
C GLY A 47 8.16 -3.19 5.68
N PRO A 48 6.82 -3.31 5.54
CA PRO A 48 5.91 -4.08 6.38
C PRO A 48 4.83 -4.82 5.53
N PRO A 49 5.08 -6.04 5.04
CA PRO A 49 4.00 -6.88 4.51
C PRO A 49 2.90 -7.11 5.57
N CYS A 50 3.26 -7.11 6.85
CA CYS A 50 2.34 -7.27 7.96
C CYS A 50 1.63 -5.97 8.40
N LEU A 51 2.11 -4.76 8.07
CA LEU A 51 1.46 -3.53 8.56
C LEU A 51 0.14 -3.33 7.86
N PHE A 52 0.10 -3.39 6.52
CA PHE A 52 -1.17 -3.27 5.79
C PHE A 52 -2.13 -4.39 6.18
N GLN A 53 -1.63 -5.61 6.34
CA GLN A 53 -2.45 -6.72 6.82
C GLN A 53 -3.02 -6.45 8.21
N CYS A 54 -2.19 -6.03 9.16
CA CYS A 54 -2.61 -5.67 10.50
C CYS A 54 -3.63 -4.54 10.48
N VAL A 55 -3.39 -3.47 9.71
CA VAL A 55 -4.31 -2.33 9.59
C VAL A 55 -5.63 -2.77 9.00
N PHE A 56 -5.63 -3.60 7.96
CA PHE A 56 -6.85 -4.07 7.33
C PHE A 56 -7.67 -4.93 8.29
N ILE A 57 -7.03 -5.84 9.02
CA ILE A 57 -7.69 -6.66 10.04
C ILE A 57 -8.28 -5.78 11.15
N ASN A 58 -7.48 -4.89 11.73
CA ASN A 58 -7.90 -4.04 12.86
C ASN A 58 -8.90 -2.95 12.44
N SER A 59 -9.02 -2.66 11.13
CA SER A 59 -10.02 -1.75 10.56
C SER A 59 -11.24 -2.47 9.99
N GLY A 60 -11.29 -3.80 10.06
CA GLY A 60 -12.40 -4.61 9.52
C GLY A 60 -12.46 -4.69 7.99
N LEU A 61 -11.38 -4.33 7.29
CA LEU A 61 -11.21 -4.45 5.84
C LEU A 61 -10.73 -5.85 5.41
N ALA A 62 -10.27 -6.65 6.37
CA ALA A 62 -9.96 -8.06 6.20
C ALA A 62 -10.43 -8.84 7.43
N ASP A 63 -10.66 -10.14 7.27
CA ASP A 63 -10.92 -11.06 8.39
C ASP A 63 -9.61 -11.47 9.11
N GLN A 64 -9.73 -12.25 10.19
CA GLN A 64 -8.57 -12.67 10.98
C GLN A 64 -7.58 -13.56 10.21
N ASP A 65 -8.05 -14.26 9.17
CA ASP A 65 -7.22 -15.07 8.27
C ASP A 65 -6.54 -14.21 7.18
N GLY A 66 -6.86 -12.92 7.17
CA GLY A 66 -6.30 -11.92 6.28
C GLY A 66 -6.93 -11.86 4.91
N LYS A 67 -8.07 -12.54 4.71
CA LYS A 67 -8.87 -12.45 3.49
C LYS A 67 -9.56 -11.09 3.44
N LEU A 68 -9.44 -10.43 2.29
CA LEU A 68 -9.96 -9.09 2.05
C LEU A 68 -11.50 -9.09 1.95
N ASP A 69 -12.12 -8.11 2.59
CA ASP A 69 -13.52 -7.75 2.36
C ASP A 69 -13.59 -6.73 1.22
N GLU A 70 -13.69 -7.22 -0.02
CA GLU A 70 -13.64 -6.39 -1.24
C GLU A 70 -14.68 -5.27 -1.24
N GLN A 71 -15.87 -5.52 -0.68
CA GLN A 71 -16.93 -4.53 -0.61
C GLN A 71 -16.57 -3.41 0.35
N LYS A 72 -16.08 -3.73 1.56
CA LYS A 72 -15.66 -2.70 2.53
C LYS A 72 -14.44 -1.94 2.04
N VAL A 73 -13.47 -2.61 1.44
CA VAL A 73 -12.28 -1.97 0.85
C VAL A 73 -12.70 -1.01 -0.27
N SER A 74 -13.55 -1.45 -1.20
CA SER A 74 -14.05 -0.61 -2.28
C SER A 74 -14.84 0.60 -1.76
N SER A 75 -15.71 0.38 -0.76
CA SER A 75 -16.46 1.46 -0.11
C SER A 75 -15.53 2.48 0.55
N LYS A 76 -14.48 1.99 1.23
CA LYS A 76 -13.50 2.85 1.89
C LYS A 76 -12.72 3.72 0.91
N ILE A 77 -12.22 3.12 -0.16
CA ILE A 77 -11.52 3.83 -1.23
C ILE A 77 -12.46 4.83 -1.92
N SER A 78 -13.72 4.45 -2.15
CA SER A 78 -14.73 5.32 -2.73
C SER A 78 -15.00 6.57 -1.89
N GLU A 79 -15.10 6.42 -0.57
CA GLU A 79 -15.34 7.54 0.37
C GLU A 79 -14.25 8.61 0.19
N VAL A 80 -13.00 8.18 0.11
CA VAL A 80 -11.85 9.08 -0.01
C VAL A 80 -11.74 9.67 -1.42
N LEU A 81 -11.72 8.83 -2.46
CA LEU A 81 -11.41 9.30 -3.82
C LEU A 81 -12.56 10.11 -4.43
N LYS A 82 -13.83 9.76 -4.16
CA LYS A 82 -14.96 10.57 -4.65
C LYS A 82 -15.09 11.91 -3.93
N GLY A 83 -14.63 11.98 -2.67
CA GLY A 83 -14.61 13.22 -1.90
C GLY A 83 -13.47 14.17 -2.28
N ASP A 84 -12.47 13.69 -3.02
CA ASP A 84 -11.32 14.49 -3.40
C ASP A 84 -11.56 15.25 -4.72
N PRO A 85 -11.32 16.57 -4.78
CA PRO A 85 -11.61 17.38 -5.96
C PRO A 85 -10.73 17.06 -7.17
N LYS A 86 -9.57 16.42 -6.97
CA LYS A 86 -8.66 16.03 -8.03
C LYS A 86 -8.93 14.61 -8.54
N TRP A 87 -9.42 13.73 -7.67
CA TRP A 87 -9.62 12.31 -7.96
C TRP A 87 -11.09 11.90 -8.16
N GLY A 88 -12.05 12.76 -7.84
CA GLY A 88 -13.48 12.40 -7.87
C GLY A 88 -14.01 11.97 -9.24
N SER A 89 -13.39 12.43 -10.33
CA SER A 89 -13.72 12.04 -11.71
C SER A 89 -12.79 10.97 -12.29
N PHE A 90 -11.79 10.51 -11.55
CA PHE A 90 -10.85 9.48 -12.01
C PHE A 90 -11.47 8.08 -11.88
N GLU A 91 -11.27 7.21 -12.87
CA GLU A 91 -11.83 5.84 -12.92
C GLU A 91 -11.06 4.84 -12.05
N TRP A 92 -10.89 5.14 -10.75
CA TRP A 92 -10.13 4.31 -9.81
C TRP A 92 -10.70 2.89 -9.63
N GLN A 93 -11.98 2.66 -9.93
CA GLN A 93 -12.60 1.35 -9.81
C GLN A 93 -11.94 0.32 -10.73
N GLN A 94 -11.52 0.72 -11.93
CA GLN A 94 -10.86 -0.19 -12.88
C GLN A 94 -9.52 -0.66 -12.32
N SER A 95 -8.72 0.27 -11.79
CA SER A 95 -7.46 -0.02 -11.10
C SER A 95 -7.68 -0.96 -9.90
N LEU A 96 -8.70 -0.70 -9.08
CA LEU A 96 -8.99 -1.51 -7.91
C LEU A 96 -9.42 -2.94 -8.28
N ASN A 97 -10.33 -3.07 -9.25
CA ASN A 97 -10.82 -4.38 -9.73
C ASN A 97 -9.71 -5.21 -10.38
N LYS A 98 -8.83 -4.55 -11.15
CA LYS A 98 -7.61 -5.17 -11.69
C LYS A 98 -6.76 -5.75 -10.56
N CYS A 99 -6.50 -4.95 -9.51
CA CYS A 99 -5.68 -5.41 -8.39
C CYS A 99 -6.30 -6.54 -7.57
N PHE A 100 -7.61 -6.53 -7.34
CA PHE A 100 -8.29 -7.69 -6.74
C PHE A 100 -8.15 -8.94 -7.60
N SER A 101 -8.27 -8.80 -8.91
CA SER A 101 -8.14 -9.91 -9.85
C SER A 101 -6.71 -10.46 -9.87
N GLU A 102 -5.70 -9.59 -9.84
CA GLU A 102 -4.30 -10.00 -9.71
C GLU A 102 -4.10 -10.83 -8.44
N ILE A 103 -4.59 -10.37 -7.28
CA ILE A 103 -4.45 -11.09 -6.00
C ILE A 103 -5.06 -12.50 -6.06
N LYS A 104 -6.25 -12.63 -6.64
CA LYS A 104 -6.96 -13.93 -6.77
C LYS A 104 -6.24 -14.92 -7.69
N ASN A 105 -5.52 -14.42 -8.68
CA ASN A 105 -4.87 -15.22 -9.72
C ASN A 105 -3.39 -15.51 -9.43
N LEU A 106 -2.88 -15.10 -8.26
CA LEU A 106 -1.48 -15.33 -7.91
C LEU A 106 -1.23 -16.81 -7.65
N LYS A 107 -0.27 -17.37 -8.40
CA LYS A 107 0.32 -18.67 -8.10
C LYS A 107 1.30 -18.50 -6.93
N GLU A 108 1.40 -19.52 -6.06
CA GLU A 108 2.28 -19.54 -4.87
C GLU A 108 3.75 -19.18 -5.19
N GLU A 109 4.18 -19.37 -6.43
CA GLU A 109 5.55 -19.19 -6.89
C GLU A 109 5.96 -17.72 -7.15
N GLN A 110 5.01 -16.76 -7.11
CA GLN A 110 5.28 -15.32 -7.30
C GLN A 110 5.58 -14.57 -5.98
N ASN A 111 5.95 -15.31 -4.94
CA ASN A 111 6.21 -14.77 -3.59
C ASN A 111 7.47 -13.90 -3.58
N ASN A 112 7.26 -12.59 -3.67
CA ASN A 112 8.28 -11.61 -3.31
C ASN A 112 8.13 -11.27 -1.82
N HIS A 113 9.14 -11.61 -1.02
CA HIS A 113 9.18 -11.55 0.45
C HIS A 113 8.75 -10.20 1.07
N MET A 114 8.79 -9.09 0.32
CA MET A 114 8.51 -7.75 0.88
C MET A 114 7.02 -7.43 1.02
N MET A 115 6.11 -8.09 0.28
CA MET A 115 4.68 -7.75 0.21
C MET A 115 3.77 -8.98 0.18
N ASP A 116 4.09 -10.02 0.95
CA ASP A 116 3.49 -11.35 0.78
C ASP A 116 2.06 -11.53 1.34
N THR A 117 1.45 -10.47 1.88
CA THR A 117 0.08 -10.53 2.40
C THR A 117 -0.93 -10.05 1.36
N PRO A 118 -2.19 -10.57 1.36
CA PRO A 118 -3.24 -10.08 0.46
C PRO A 118 -3.40 -8.56 0.50
N SER A 119 -3.37 -7.96 1.70
CA SER A 119 -3.50 -6.51 1.89
C SER A 119 -2.28 -5.74 1.35
N GLY A 120 -1.07 -6.26 1.58
CA GLY A 120 0.15 -5.68 1.02
C GLY A 120 0.12 -5.69 -0.50
N ARG A 121 -0.19 -6.84 -1.12
CA ARG A 121 -0.29 -7.00 -2.58
C ARG A 121 -1.29 -6.02 -3.18
N LEU A 122 -2.48 -5.90 -2.57
CA LEU A 122 -3.49 -4.92 -2.97
C LEU A 122 -2.95 -3.50 -2.97
N MET A 123 -2.34 -3.08 -1.86
CA MET A 123 -1.85 -1.71 -1.72
C MET A 123 -0.70 -1.41 -2.67
N LYS A 124 0.21 -2.36 -2.89
CA LYS A 124 1.26 -2.21 -3.89
C LYS A 124 0.67 -2.03 -5.29
N CYS A 125 -0.24 -2.91 -5.70
CA CYS A 125 -0.84 -2.85 -7.03
C CYS A 125 -1.61 -1.53 -7.21
N PHE A 126 -2.51 -1.22 -6.28
CA PHE A 126 -3.45 -0.13 -6.44
C PHE A 126 -2.74 1.22 -6.39
N LEU A 127 -1.88 1.46 -5.41
CA LEU A 127 -1.14 2.73 -5.30
C LEU A 127 -0.19 2.94 -6.47
N ARG A 128 0.35 1.86 -7.04
CA ARG A 128 1.21 1.94 -8.22
C ARG A 128 0.40 2.34 -9.45
N ASP A 129 -0.76 1.73 -9.63
CA ASP A 129 -1.64 2.03 -10.77
C ASP A 129 -2.17 3.47 -10.68
N LEU A 130 -2.57 3.94 -9.49
CA LEU A 130 -2.93 5.35 -9.26
C LEU A 130 -1.78 6.30 -9.59
N TYR A 131 -0.54 5.98 -9.17
CA TYR A 131 0.61 6.82 -9.46
C TYR A 131 0.93 6.91 -10.97
N LEU A 132 0.89 5.78 -11.68
CA LEU A 132 1.14 5.74 -13.12
C LEU A 132 0.03 6.43 -13.92
N ASN A 133 -1.20 6.39 -13.42
CA ASN A 133 -2.36 7.02 -14.03
C ASN A 133 -2.77 8.34 -13.35
N CYS A 134 -1.84 8.99 -12.63
CA CYS A 134 -2.12 10.18 -11.85
C CYS A 134 -2.80 11.26 -12.73
N PRO A 135 -3.96 11.79 -12.32
CA PRO A 135 -4.63 12.89 -13.01
C PRO A 135 -3.75 14.12 -13.15
N TYR A 136 -3.87 14.85 -14.27
CA TYR A 136 -3.06 16.05 -14.54
C TYR A 136 -3.14 17.11 -13.42
N ASN A 137 -4.33 17.32 -12.85
CA ASN A 137 -4.56 18.25 -11.73
C ASN A 137 -3.94 17.79 -10.39
N ALA A 138 -3.57 16.51 -10.27
CA ALA A 138 -2.87 15.93 -9.13
C ALA A 138 -1.37 15.74 -9.38
N TRP A 139 -0.92 15.89 -10.64
CA TRP A 139 0.45 15.67 -11.07
C TRP A 139 1.28 16.96 -11.06
N VAL A 140 2.54 16.85 -10.63
CA VAL A 140 3.51 17.95 -10.70
C VAL A 140 4.32 17.81 -11.99
N GLU A 141 4.12 18.75 -12.91
CA GLU A 141 4.86 18.81 -14.17
C GLU A 141 6.31 19.25 -13.95
N SER A 142 7.22 18.28 -13.97
CA SER A 142 8.67 18.51 -13.92
C SER A 142 9.44 17.37 -14.61
N SER A 143 10.69 17.65 -15.00
CA SER A 143 11.60 16.63 -15.53
C SER A 143 11.85 15.53 -14.50
N GLU A 144 12.03 15.89 -13.23
CA GLU A 144 12.24 14.96 -12.13
C GLU A 144 11.07 13.99 -11.97
N CYS A 145 9.83 14.50 -12.01
CA CYS A 145 8.63 13.67 -11.89
C CYS A 145 8.41 12.77 -13.10
N THR A 146 8.72 13.25 -14.30
CA THR A 146 8.70 12.43 -15.51
C THR A 146 9.71 11.28 -15.41
N SER A 147 10.95 11.56 -15.00
CA SER A 147 11.97 10.53 -14.79
C SER A 147 11.55 9.52 -13.72
N GLN A 148 10.96 9.98 -12.62
CA GLN A 148 10.45 9.11 -11.56
C GLN A 148 9.29 8.22 -12.04
N LYS A 149 8.37 8.75 -12.85
CA LYS A 149 7.29 7.97 -13.48
C LYS A 149 7.85 6.85 -14.35
N SER A 150 8.85 7.16 -15.18
CA SER A 150 9.55 6.17 -16.01
C SER A 150 10.24 5.09 -15.19
N LEU A 151 10.90 5.45 -14.07
CA LEU A 151 11.50 4.47 -13.17
C LEU A 151 10.46 3.55 -12.55
N VAL A 152 9.36 4.10 -12.03
CA VAL A 152 8.27 3.28 -11.50
C VAL A 152 7.76 2.36 -12.60
N GLN A 153 7.44 2.86 -13.80
CA GLN A 153 6.95 2.07 -14.92
C GLN A 153 7.88 0.90 -15.30
N ASN A 154 9.19 1.16 -15.42
CA ASN A 154 10.19 0.19 -15.85
C ASN A 154 10.65 -0.77 -14.74
N CYS A 155 10.36 -0.46 -13.47
CA CYS A 155 10.73 -1.28 -12.32
C CYS A 155 9.46 -1.73 -11.56
N PRO A 156 8.81 -2.85 -11.94
CA PRO A 156 7.60 -3.36 -11.28
C PRO A 156 7.76 -3.67 -9.79
N MET A 157 8.98 -3.93 -9.35
CA MET A 157 9.31 -4.21 -7.95
C MET A 157 9.52 -2.96 -7.12
N LEU A 158 9.76 -1.80 -7.74
CA LEU A 158 9.93 -0.55 -7.03
C LEU A 158 8.56 -0.08 -6.48
N PRO A 159 8.41 0.12 -5.16
CA PRO A 159 7.18 0.67 -4.61
C PRO A 159 6.99 2.11 -5.12
N PRO A 160 5.75 2.51 -5.41
CA PRO A 160 5.46 3.89 -5.79
C PRO A 160 5.80 4.84 -4.62
N PRO A 161 6.36 6.03 -4.89
CA PRO A 161 6.78 7.00 -3.87
C PRO A 161 5.58 7.80 -3.35
N VAL A 162 4.58 7.10 -2.84
CA VAL A 162 3.24 7.64 -2.53
C VAL A 162 2.95 7.63 -1.03
N LEU A 163 3.70 6.86 -0.26
CA LEU A 163 3.58 6.81 1.18
C LEU A 163 4.81 7.51 1.76
N LYS A 164 4.63 8.78 2.17
CA LYS A 164 5.61 9.40 3.07
C LYS A 164 5.67 8.54 4.32
N HIS A 165 6.88 8.16 4.74
CA HIS A 165 7.11 7.45 5.98
C HIS A 165 6.50 8.24 7.15
N GLY A 166 5.35 7.81 7.67
CA GLY A 166 4.70 8.43 8.82
C GLY A 166 3.20 8.12 8.87
N PRO A 167 2.58 8.21 10.06
CA PRO A 167 1.16 7.94 10.23
C PRO A 167 0.32 8.83 9.30
N PRO A 168 -0.91 8.38 8.95
CA PRO A 168 -1.98 9.28 8.52
C PRO A 168 -1.95 10.54 9.38
N LYS A 169 -1.55 11.68 8.83
CA LYS A 169 -1.70 12.92 9.57
C LYS A 169 -3.18 13.27 9.53
N LYS A 170 -3.77 13.48 10.71
CA LYS A 170 -5.07 14.13 10.86
C LYS A 170 -5.01 15.46 10.10
N ASN A 171 -5.98 15.69 9.22
CA ASN A 171 -6.26 17.04 8.71
C ASN A 171 -6.57 17.98 9.86
#